data_AF-A0A1J8Q150-F1
#
_entry.id   AF-A0A1J8Q150-F1
#
_cell.length_a   1.000
_cell.length_b   1.000
_cell.length_c   1.000
_cell.angle_alpha   90.00
_cell.angle_beta   90.00
_cell.angle_gamma   90.00
#
_symmetry.space_group_name_H-M   'P 1'
#
loop_
_entity.id
_entity.type
_entity.pdbx_description
1 polymer ?
#
loop_
_entity_poly.entity_id
_entity_poly.type
_entity_poly.pdbx_seq_one_letter_code
_entity_poly.pdbx_strand_id
1 'polypeptide(L)'
;MTRQDLVDILKQHLPASCTVHFNRRLTTYNKQPAGSIVLHFADDSAATTDVLIGADGIRSSVRKTLFEAIDRSLVNSSKIAHYTDAYWTGISIYRAMFPVEKLLKMDPNHVTSKGFVVVSPLQSSHDGQE
;
A
#
# COMPACT_ATOMS: atom_id res chain seq x y z
N MET A 1 14.81 12.53 6.88
CA MET A 1 13.55 12.01 7.42
C MET A 1 13.30 10.64 6.85
N THR A 2 13.28 9.62 7.70
CA THR A 2 12.88 8.27 7.33
C THR A 2 11.35 8.18 7.22
N ARG A 3 10.82 7.09 6.64
CA ARG A 3 9.37 6.83 6.68
C ARG A 3 8.85 6.71 8.11
N GLN A 4 9.67 6.19 9.02
CA GLN A 4 9.31 6.02 10.42
C GLN A 4 9.16 7.39 11.10
N ASP A 5 10.12 8.29 10.89
CA ASP A 5 10.06 9.66 11.42
C ASP A 5 8.75 10.36 11.01
N LEU A 6 8.36 10.23 9.74
CA LEU A 6 7.11 10.83 9.25
C LEU A 6 5.88 10.24 9.96
N VAL A 7 5.83 8.92 10.13
CA VAL A 7 4.73 8.26 10.84
C VAL A 7 4.67 8.74 12.30
N ASP A 8 5.80 8.90 12.95
CA ASP A 8 5.86 9.32 14.35
C ASP A 8 5.43 10.78 14.51
N ILE A 9 5.84 11.66 13.60
CA ILE A 9 5.36 13.04 13.54
C ILE A 9 3.84 13.08 13.35
N LEU A 10 3.30 12.31 12.40
CA LEU A 10 1.85 12.27 12.17
C LEU A 10 1.07 11.77 13.39
N LYS A 11 1.59 10.76 14.10
CA LYS A 11 0.97 10.26 15.35
C LYS A 11 0.96 11.32 16.45
N GLN A 12 2.04 12.09 16.60
CA GLN A 12 2.15 13.15 17.61
C GLN A 12 1.13 14.28 17.39
N HIS A 13 0.69 14.48 16.15
CA HIS A 13 -0.26 15.53 15.78
C HIS A 13 -1.71 15.04 15.61
N LEU A 14 -2.02 13.80 16.01
CA LEU A 14 -3.41 13.35 16.05
C LEU A 14 -4.20 14.11 17.13
N PRO A 15 -5.45 14.51 16.84
CA PRO A 15 -6.28 15.16 17.85
C PRO A 15 -6.61 14.18 18.98
N ALA A 16 -6.88 14.70 20.18
CA ALA A 16 -7.24 13.87 21.34
C ALA A 16 -8.52 13.02 21.14
N SER A 17 -9.37 13.40 20.17
CA SER A 17 -10.54 12.61 19.77
C SER A 17 -10.21 11.39 18.90
N CYS A 18 -8.98 11.28 18.39
CA CYS A 18 -8.53 10.16 17.59
C CYS A 18 -7.88 9.08 18.47
N THR A 19 -8.55 7.94 18.59
CA THR A 19 -7.99 6.77 19.28
C THR A 19 -7.28 5.87 18.28
N VAL A 20 -6.05 5.47 18.60
CA VAL A 20 -5.26 4.54 17.77
C VAL A 20 -5.17 3.19 18.46
N HIS A 21 -5.59 2.14 17.77
CA HIS A 21 -5.47 0.77 18.24
C HIS A 21 -4.47 -0.01 17.37
N PHE A 22 -3.32 -0.37 17.96
CA PHE A 22 -2.35 -1.24 17.30
C PHE A 22 -2.71 -2.71 17.46
N ASN A 23 -2.07 -3.56 16.66
CA ASN A 23 -2.34 -5.01 16.63
C ASN A 23 -3.82 -5.37 16.34
N ARG A 24 -4.57 -4.45 15.71
CA ARG A 24 -5.95 -4.66 15.26
C ARG A 24 -5.97 -4.86 13.76
N ARG A 25 -5.79 -6.10 13.33
CA ARG A 25 -5.90 -6.46 11.91
C ARG A 25 -7.35 -6.75 11.56
N LEU A 26 -7.98 -5.88 10.79
CA LEU A 26 -9.31 -6.12 10.21
C LEU A 26 -9.24 -7.33 9.27
N THR A 27 -10.22 -8.23 9.36
CA THR A 27 -10.34 -9.39 8.48
C THR A 27 -11.52 -9.28 7.55
N THR A 28 -12.65 -8.75 8.03
CA THR A 28 -13.87 -8.50 7.25
C THR A 28 -14.77 -7.49 7.96
N TYR A 29 -15.87 -7.09 7.31
CA TYR A 29 -16.91 -6.27 7.91
C TYR A 29 -18.30 -6.65 7.36
N ASN A 30 -19.34 -6.34 8.12
CA ASN A 30 -20.74 -6.52 7.70
C ASN A 30 -21.48 -5.18 7.78
N LYS A 31 -22.23 -4.83 6.74
CA LYS A 31 -23.20 -3.71 6.81
C LYS A 31 -24.47 -4.20 7.49
N GLN A 32 -24.93 -3.46 8.48
CA GLN A 32 -26.18 -3.72 9.17
C GLN A 32 -27.35 -3.06 8.45
N PRO A 33 -28.57 -3.62 8.50
CA PRO A 33 -29.76 -3.00 7.91
C PRO A 33 -30.03 -1.59 8.45
N ALA A 34 -29.67 -1.33 9.70
CA ALA A 34 -29.80 -0.03 10.36
C ALA A 34 -28.76 1.02 9.91
N GLY A 35 -27.83 0.66 9.02
CA GLY A 35 -26.84 1.58 8.42
C GLY A 35 -25.44 1.53 9.05
N SER A 36 -25.30 0.96 10.24
CA SER A 36 -23.99 0.79 10.89
C SER A 36 -23.15 -0.33 10.25
N ILE A 37 -21.85 -0.31 10.52
CA ILE A 37 -20.88 -1.28 9.99
C ILE A 37 -20.22 -1.99 11.18
N VAL A 38 -20.29 -3.32 11.20
CA VAL A 38 -19.59 -4.15 12.19
C VAL A 38 -18.29 -4.65 11.60
N LEU A 39 -17.19 -4.30 12.27
CA LEU A 39 -15.81 -4.67 11.95
C LEU A 39 -15.44 -5.94 12.70
N HIS A 40 -14.79 -6.89 12.02
CA HIS A 40 -14.27 -8.12 12.63
C HIS A 40 -12.76 -8.16 12.52
N PHE A 41 -12.07 -8.44 13.62
CA PHE A 41 -10.62 -8.42 13.69
C PHE A 41 -10.05 -9.83 13.86
N ALA A 42 -8.75 -9.98 13.58
CA ALA A 42 -8.05 -11.27 13.62
C ALA A 42 -7.86 -11.84 15.04
N ASP A 43 -8.12 -11.05 16.08
CA ASP A 43 -8.12 -11.46 17.49
C ASP A 43 -9.54 -11.82 17.98
N ASP A 44 -10.46 -12.10 17.05
CA ASP A 44 -11.88 -12.41 17.26
C ASP A 44 -12.70 -11.30 17.93
N SER A 45 -12.11 -10.11 18.14
CA SER A 45 -12.84 -8.94 18.59
C SER A 45 -13.67 -8.31 17.47
N ALA A 46 -14.64 -7.49 17.86
CA ALA A 46 -15.46 -6.70 16.95
C ALA A 46 -15.61 -5.25 17.43
N ALA A 47 -15.88 -4.35 16.49
CA ALA A 47 -16.24 -2.96 16.75
C ALA A 47 -17.33 -2.50 15.80
N THR A 48 -18.03 -1.41 16.13
CA THR A 48 -19.07 -0.82 15.27
C THR A 48 -18.70 0.62 14.92
N THR A 49 -18.96 1.01 13.67
CA THR A 49 -18.76 2.37 13.16
C THR A 49 -19.86 2.73 12.17
N ASP A 50 -20.10 4.02 11.98
CA ASP A 50 -21.03 4.52 10.95
C ASP A 50 -20.35 4.58 9.57
N VAL A 51 -19.05 4.89 9.56
CA VAL A 51 -18.24 5.01 8.34
C VAL A 51 -16.94 4.22 8.48
N LEU A 52 -16.59 3.48 7.43
CA LEU A 52 -15.33 2.74 7.33
C LEU A 52 -14.51 3.28 6.16
N ILE A 53 -13.28 3.72 6.44
CA ILE A 53 -12.31 4.14 5.43
C ILE A 53 -11.23 3.06 5.31
N GLY A 54 -11.09 2.47 4.12
CA GLY A 54 -10.06 1.47 3.82
C GLY A 54 -8.71 2.10 3.50
N ALA A 55 -7.87 2.28 4.52
CA ALA A 55 -6.49 2.74 4.39
C ALA A 55 -5.47 1.61 4.68
N ASP A 56 -5.83 0.36 4.38
CA ASP A 56 -5.13 -0.88 4.76
C ASP A 56 -4.20 -1.45 3.66
N GLY A 57 -3.81 -0.60 2.70
CA GLY A 57 -2.71 -0.86 1.77
C GLY A 57 -3.01 -1.83 0.62
N ILE A 58 -1.96 -2.36 0.00
CA ILE A 58 -2.06 -3.09 -1.27
C ILE A 58 -2.86 -4.39 -1.16
N ARG A 59 -2.89 -5.05 0.00
CA ARG A 59 -3.67 -6.27 0.30
C ARG A 59 -4.91 -5.96 1.14
N SER A 60 -5.60 -4.89 0.80
CA SER A 60 -6.75 -4.37 1.54
C SER A 60 -7.85 -5.43 1.76
N SER A 61 -8.16 -5.68 3.02
CA SER A 61 -9.33 -6.45 3.47
C SER A 61 -10.63 -5.69 3.14
N VAL A 62 -10.63 -4.36 3.30
CA VAL A 62 -11.80 -3.52 3.02
C VAL A 62 -12.18 -3.61 1.54
N ARG A 63 -11.20 -3.45 0.63
CA ARG A 63 -11.43 -3.58 -0.81
C ARG A 63 -11.94 -4.97 -1.17
N LYS A 64 -11.35 -6.01 -0.57
CA LYS A 64 -11.76 -7.40 -0.80
C LYS A 64 -13.23 -7.61 -0.40
N THR A 65 -13.59 -7.30 0.84
CA THR A 65 -14.97 -7.45 1.34
C THR A 65 -15.97 -6.62 0.53
N LEU A 66 -15.59 -5.42 0.09
CA LEU A 66 -16.46 -4.59 -0.76
C LEU A 66 -16.86 -5.29 -2.05
N PHE A 67 -15.91 -5.82 -2.81
CA PHE A 67 -16.19 -6.48 -4.10
C PHE A 67 -16.79 -7.87 -3.95
N GLU A 68 -16.58 -8.55 -2.82
CA GLU A 68 -17.24 -9.82 -2.52
C GLU A 68 -18.72 -9.64 -2.13
N ALA A 69 -19.05 -8.52 -1.48
CA ALA A 69 -20.41 -8.23 -0.97
C ALA A 69 -21.25 -7.35 -1.90
N ILE A 70 -20.65 -6.71 -2.92
CA ILE A 70 -21.40 -5.87 -3.87
C ILE A 70 -22.35 -6.73 -4.69
N ASP A 71 -23.50 -6.16 -5.07
CA ASP A 71 -24.45 -6.82 -5.95
C ASP A 71 -23.76 -7.24 -7.26
N ARG A 72 -23.83 -8.54 -7.56
CA ARG A 72 -23.26 -9.16 -8.76
C ARG A 72 -23.90 -8.67 -10.05
N SER A 73 -25.05 -8.00 -9.99
CA SER A 73 -25.63 -7.30 -11.12
C SER A 73 -24.84 -6.04 -11.52
N LEU A 74 -24.14 -5.42 -10.57
CA LEU A 74 -23.42 -4.15 -10.75
C LEU A 74 -21.97 -4.35 -11.22
N VAL A 75 -21.41 -5.55 -11.04
CA VAL A 75 -20.04 -5.87 -11.40
C VAL A 75 -19.97 -7.19 -12.15
N ASN A 76 -19.08 -7.28 -13.13
CA ASN A 76 -18.85 -8.57 -13.78
C ASN A 76 -18.21 -9.54 -12.77
N SER A 77 -18.97 -10.55 -12.35
CA SER A 77 -18.53 -11.53 -11.35
C SER A 77 -17.23 -12.26 -11.73
N SER A 78 -16.94 -12.45 -13.02
CA SER A 78 -15.69 -13.08 -13.46
C SER A 78 -14.46 -12.19 -13.25
N LYS A 79 -14.65 -10.89 -13.02
CA LYS A 79 -13.59 -9.90 -12.79
C LYS A 79 -13.40 -9.54 -11.31
N ILE A 80 -14.17 -10.10 -10.38
CA ILE A 80 -14.05 -9.75 -8.95
C ILE A 80 -12.62 -9.95 -8.44
N ALA A 81 -11.99 -11.09 -8.77
CA ALA A 81 -10.59 -11.35 -8.41
C ALA A 81 -9.64 -10.25 -8.92
N HIS A 82 -9.93 -9.71 -10.11
CA HIS A 82 -9.16 -8.61 -10.71
C HIS A 82 -9.24 -7.30 -9.93
N TYR A 83 -10.35 -7.06 -9.23
CA TYR A 83 -10.51 -5.86 -8.40
C TYR A 83 -10.00 -6.04 -6.97
N THR A 84 -9.97 -7.27 -6.46
CA THR A 84 -9.55 -7.55 -5.09
C THR A 84 -8.05 -7.72 -4.98
N ASP A 85 -7.43 -8.44 -5.91
CA ASP A 85 -6.06 -8.91 -5.76
C ASP A 85 -5.03 -7.96 -6.38
N ALA A 86 -3.86 -7.90 -5.75
CA ALA A 86 -2.73 -7.18 -6.29
C ALA A 86 -2.01 -8.05 -7.33
N TYR A 87 -1.64 -7.45 -8.46
CA TYR A 87 -0.93 -8.13 -9.54
C TYR A 87 0.54 -7.71 -9.59
N TRP A 88 1.40 -8.67 -9.91
CA TRP A 88 2.80 -8.38 -10.18
C TRP A 88 2.94 -7.64 -11.50
N THR A 89 3.67 -6.54 -11.50
CA THR A 89 3.87 -5.68 -12.67
C THR A 89 4.95 -6.19 -13.63
N GLY A 90 5.64 -7.29 -13.30
CA GLY A 90 6.83 -7.73 -14.03
C GLY A 90 8.12 -6.99 -13.65
N ILE A 91 8.02 -5.93 -12.83
CA ILE A 91 9.14 -5.03 -12.53
C ILE A 91 9.60 -5.21 -11.09
N SER A 92 10.92 -5.26 -10.89
CA SER A 92 11.55 -5.18 -9.57
C SER A 92 12.43 -3.94 -9.49
N ILE A 93 12.30 -3.19 -8.39
CA ILE A 93 13.11 -1.99 -8.13
C ILE A 93 14.05 -2.28 -6.98
N TYR A 94 15.35 -2.12 -7.20
CA TYR A 94 16.36 -2.24 -6.17
C TYR A 94 16.61 -0.87 -5.53
N ARG A 95 16.67 -0.84 -4.20
CA ARG A 95 17.01 0.36 -3.43
C ARG A 95 18.15 0.02 -2.49
N ALA A 96 19.19 0.84 -2.49
CA ALA A 96 20.37 0.66 -1.63
C ALA A 96 20.87 2.01 -1.15
N MET A 97 21.60 1.97 -0.03
CA MET A 97 22.30 3.12 0.54
C MET A 97 23.80 2.81 0.56
N PHE A 98 24.61 3.78 0.16
CA PHE A 98 26.07 3.65 0.12
C PHE A 98 26.71 4.85 0.83
N PRO A 99 27.79 4.65 1.61
CA PRO A 99 28.60 5.77 2.11
C PRO A 99 29.17 6.57 0.93
N VAL A 100 28.98 7.88 0.96
CA VAL A 100 29.40 8.76 -0.14
C VAL A 100 30.91 8.73 -0.35
N GLU A 101 31.69 8.56 0.72
CA GLU A 101 33.14 8.51 0.69
C GLU A 101 33.64 7.27 -0.07
N LYS A 102 32.92 6.14 0.04
CA LYS A 102 33.25 4.92 -0.71
C LYS A 102 32.95 5.09 -2.20
N LEU A 103 31.82 5.72 -2.52
CA LEU A 103 31.43 6.03 -3.91
C LEU A 103 32.44 6.97 -4.57
N LEU A 104 32.80 8.07 -3.90
CA LEU A 104 33.73 9.06 -4.44
C LEU A 104 35.17 8.54 -4.58
N LYS A 105 35.58 7.56 -3.77
CA LYS A 105 36.87 6.85 -3.97
C LYS A 105 36.88 6.00 -5.24
N MET A 106 35.75 5.45 -5.65
CA MET A 106 35.63 4.63 -6.85
C MET A 106 35.48 5.51 -8.11
N ASP A 107 34.65 6.54 -8.02
CA ASP A 107 34.45 7.52 -9.09
C ASP A 107 34.24 8.92 -8.46
N PRO A 108 35.26 9.79 -8.50
CA PRO A 108 35.17 11.15 -7.95
C PRO A 108 34.09 12.03 -8.61
N ASN A 109 33.66 11.70 -9.82
CA ASN A 109 32.67 12.46 -10.59
C ASN A 109 31.29 11.79 -10.61
N HIS A 110 31.06 10.78 -9.75
CA HIS A 110 29.87 9.95 -9.78
C HIS A 110 28.58 10.76 -9.69
N VAL A 111 27.62 10.48 -10.58
CA VAL A 111 26.39 11.28 -10.76
C VAL A 111 25.53 11.41 -9.49
N THR A 112 25.60 10.43 -8.58
CA THR A 112 24.86 10.45 -7.30
C THR A 112 25.38 11.50 -6.32
N SER A 113 26.59 12.03 -6.53
CA SER A 113 27.13 13.15 -5.74
C SER A 113 26.44 14.48 -6.07
N LYS A 114 25.76 14.56 -7.23
CA LYS A 114 25.12 15.77 -7.74
C LYS A 114 23.62 15.84 -7.42
N GLY A 115 23.02 14.74 -6.95
CA GLY A 115 21.61 14.67 -6.62
C GLY A 115 21.05 13.24 -6.58
N PHE A 116 19.74 13.13 -6.38
CA PHE A 116 19.03 11.85 -6.44
C PHE A 116 19.00 11.32 -7.87
N VAL A 117 19.41 10.07 -8.05
CA VAL A 117 19.45 9.40 -9.36
C VAL A 117 18.56 8.16 -9.31
N VAL A 118 17.64 8.06 -10.28
CA VAL A 118 16.89 6.83 -10.57
C VAL A 118 17.49 6.23 -11.83
N VAL A 119 18.02 5.02 -11.74
CA VAL A 119 18.51 4.28 -12.90
C VAL A 119 17.48 3.22 -13.24
N SER A 120 16.95 3.25 -14.47
CA SER A 120 16.16 2.18 -15.04
C SER A 120 16.91 1.65 -16.26
N PRO A 121 17.13 0.33 -16.39
CA PRO A 121 17.55 -0.22 -17.66
C PRO A 121 16.44 0.03 -18.67
N LEU A 122 16.75 0.69 -19.79
CA LEU A 122 15.90 0.62 -20.97
C LEU A 122 16.15 -0.74 -21.62
N GLN A 123 15.11 -1.54 -21.79
CA GLN A 123 15.17 -2.66 -22.70
C GLN A 123 15.16 -2.06 -24.11
N SER A 124 16.31 -2.07 -24.80
CA SER A 124 16.34 -1.73 -26.21
C SER A 124 15.48 -2.76 -26.94
N SER A 125 14.34 -2.36 -27.49
CA SER A 125 13.70 -3.12 -28.55
C SER A 125 14.73 -3.21 -29.68
N HIS A 126 15.26 -4.41 -29.91
CA HIS A 126 15.85 -4.70 -31.21
C HIS A 126 14.70 -4.69 -32.22
N ASP A 127 14.45 -3.51 -32.78
CA ASP A 127 13.89 -3.36 -34.12
C ASP A 127 15.06 -3.49 -35.11
N GLY A 128 14.89 -4.40 -36.07
CA GLY A 128 15.83 -4.70 -37.17
C GLY A 128 15.83 -6.21 -37.44
N GLN A 129 14.87 -6.72 -38.24
CA GLN A 129 15.04 -7.03 -39.68
C GLN A 129 15.95 -8.26 -39.88
N GLU A 130 15.57 -9.38 -40.51
CA GLU A 130 14.61 -9.71 -41.60
C GLU A 130 13.99 -11.10 -41.37
#